data_AF-A0A136M3R2-F1
#
_entry.id   AF-A0A136M3R2-F1
#
_cell.length_a   1.000
_cell.length_b   1.000
_cell.length_c   1.000
_cell.angle_alpha   90.00
_cell.angle_beta   90.00
_cell.angle_gamma   90.00
#
_symmetry.space_group_name_H-M   'P 1'
#
loop_
_entity.id
_entity.type
_entity.pdbx_description
1 polymer ?
#
loop_
_entity_poly.entity_id
_entity_poly.type
_entity_poly.pdbx_seq_one_letter_code
_entity_poly.pdbx_strand_id
1 'polypeptide(L)'
;MFERVPRLVFIAVRNGLLAGVLGIVFLVVLYYIGRHPFLFPIYFDFRIILLSVFVVVTLKELRDDHQQGVLSFGQAMICAFLFTLVFAVLVMAFVWIFSALNSAFVTDYINLMTAQLRTLDAAVIEQIGKDVYERNLAALPATNGGTLAFDYFIKSLLISFFVSLIISVILRRQPKI
;
A
#
# COMPACT_ATOMS: atom_id res chain seq x y z
N MET A 1 -10.52 -14.16 -26.89
CA MET A 1 -10.19 -13.99 -25.45
C MET A 1 -8.83 -13.34 -25.22
N PHE A 2 -7.81 -13.66 -26.05
CA PHE A 2 -6.43 -13.16 -25.89
C PHE A 2 -6.20 -11.67 -26.20
N GLU A 3 -7.03 -11.01 -27.02
CA GLU A 3 -6.89 -9.56 -27.30
C GLU A 3 -7.18 -8.65 -26.09
N ARG A 4 -7.89 -9.14 -25.07
CA ARG A 4 -8.27 -8.35 -23.88
C ARG A 4 -7.19 -8.36 -22.78
N VAL A 5 -6.31 -9.36 -22.78
CA VAL A 5 -5.20 -9.50 -21.83
C VAL A 5 -4.17 -8.36 -21.94
N PRO A 6 -3.69 -7.96 -23.13
CA PRO A 6 -2.71 -6.88 -23.23
C PRO A 6 -3.26 -5.54 -22.73
N ARG A 7 -4.56 -5.26 -22.94
CA ARG A 7 -5.19 -4.03 -22.45
C ARG A 7 -5.30 -3.99 -20.92
N LEU A 8 -5.69 -5.12 -20.31
CA LEU A 8 -5.75 -5.23 -18.85
C LEU A 8 -4.39 -4.94 -18.21
N VAL A 9 -3.32 -5.57 -18.72
CA VAL A 9 -1.96 -5.38 -18.21
C VAL A 9 -1.53 -3.92 -18.40
N PHE A 10 -1.74 -3.35 -19.59
CA PHE A 10 -1.37 -1.97 -19.88
C PHE A 10 -2.05 -0.96 -18.94
N ILE A 11 -3.36 -1.08 -18.74
CA ILE A 11 -4.14 -0.18 -17.87
C ILE A 11 -3.69 -0.33 -16.41
N ALA A 12 -3.52 -1.56 -15.95
CA ALA A 12 -3.04 -1.85 -14.59
C ALA A 12 -1.66 -1.24 -14.34
N VAL A 13 -0.71 -1.43 -15.27
CA VAL A 13 0.66 -0.90 -15.16
C VAL A 13 0.64 0.62 -15.20
N ARG A 14 -0.02 1.23 -16.19
CA ARG A 14 -0.07 2.69 -16.35
C ARG A 14 -0.67 3.37 -15.11
N ASN A 15 -1.82 2.89 -14.64
CA ASN A 15 -2.47 3.48 -13.48
C ASN A 15 -1.70 3.17 -12.18
N GLY A 16 -1.06 2.00 -12.08
CA GLY A 16 -0.20 1.63 -10.94
C GLY A 16 1.02 2.54 -10.82
N LEU A 17 1.64 2.90 -11.95
CA LEU A 17 2.73 3.88 -12.00
C LEU A 17 2.24 5.27 -11.57
N LEU A 18 1.11 5.74 -12.08
CA LEU A 18 0.53 7.04 -11.70
C LEU A 18 0.22 7.11 -10.21
N ALA A 19 -0.42 6.06 -9.67
CA ALA A 19 -0.69 5.94 -8.24
C ALA A 19 0.60 5.89 -7.42
N GLY A 20 1.62 5.19 -7.92
CA GLY A 20 2.90 5.05 -7.23
C GLY A 20 3.66 6.36 -7.14
N VAL A 21 3.69 7.14 -8.24
CA VAL A 21 4.25 8.51 -8.24
C VAL A 21 3.52 9.39 -7.24
N LEU A 22 2.19 9.36 -7.23
CA LEU A 22 1.41 10.12 -6.26
C LEU A 22 1.68 9.68 -4.81
N GLY A 23 1.78 8.36 -4.58
CA GLY A 23 2.16 7.79 -3.29
C GLY A 23 3.54 8.25 -2.81
N ILE A 24 4.52 8.30 -3.72
CA ILE A 24 5.86 8.85 -3.44
C ILE A 24 5.77 10.32 -3.04
N VAL A 25 5.01 11.13 -3.78
CA VAL A 25 4.81 12.55 -3.45
C VAL A 25 4.20 12.69 -2.05
N PHE A 26 3.18 11.90 -1.72
CA PHE A 26 2.59 11.90 -0.38
C PHE A 26 3.59 11.53 0.72
N LEU A 27 4.41 10.49 0.52
CA LEU A 27 5.45 10.09 1.48
C LEU A 27 6.46 11.21 1.73
N VAL A 28 6.93 11.85 0.66
CA VAL A 28 7.87 12.98 0.71
C VAL A 28 7.26 14.16 1.46
N VAL A 29 6.05 14.56 1.08
CA VAL A 29 5.34 15.68 1.74
C VAL A 29 5.17 15.42 3.22
N LEU A 30 4.68 14.23 3.60
CA LEU A 30 4.50 13.85 5.01
C LEU A 30 5.80 13.96 5.80
N TYR A 31 6.88 13.39 5.27
CA TYR A 31 8.18 13.44 5.94
C TYR A 31 8.66 14.88 6.16
N TYR A 32 8.60 15.73 5.14
CA TYR A 32 9.08 17.11 5.24
C TYR A 32 8.18 18.06 6.06
N ILE A 33 6.90 17.71 6.31
CA ILE A 33 6.05 18.43 7.28
C ILE A 33 6.19 17.90 8.71
N GLY A 34 7.22 17.08 8.98
CA GLY A 34 7.52 16.55 10.31
C GLY A 34 6.62 15.37 10.73
N ARG A 35 5.93 14.72 9.79
CA ARG A 35 5.10 13.54 10.05
C ARG A 35 5.72 12.31 9.40
N HIS A 36 6.35 11.46 10.20
CA HIS A 36 6.94 10.24 9.65
C HIS A 36 5.85 9.37 8.99
N PRO A 37 5.96 9.06 7.69
CA PRO A 37 4.84 8.50 6.93
C PRO A 37 4.43 7.09 7.36
N PHE A 38 5.28 6.40 8.13
CA PHE A 38 5.09 5.00 8.52
C PHE A 38 4.52 4.85 9.94
N LEU A 39 4.26 5.96 10.64
CA LEU A 39 3.78 5.97 12.03
C LEU A 39 2.30 6.33 12.15
N PHE A 40 1.59 6.40 11.03
CA PHE A 40 0.15 6.61 11.05
C PHE A 40 -0.56 5.32 11.52
N PRO A 41 -1.57 5.43 12.39
CA PRO A 41 -2.46 4.31 12.68
C PRO A 41 -3.09 3.78 11.40
N ILE A 42 -3.37 2.47 11.35
CA ILE A 42 -3.87 1.79 10.14
C ILE A 42 -5.15 2.46 9.60
N TYR A 43 -6.04 2.95 10.45
CA TYR A 43 -7.29 3.62 10.05
C TYR A 43 -7.09 5.02 9.43
N PHE A 44 -5.92 5.64 9.63
CA PHE A 44 -5.53 6.90 8.98
C PHE A 44 -4.46 6.70 7.90
N ASP A 45 -4.23 5.46 7.48
CA ASP A 45 -3.29 5.16 6.42
C ASP A 45 -3.83 5.66 5.06
N PHE A 46 -3.15 6.67 4.50
CA PHE A 46 -3.56 7.29 3.24
C PHE A 46 -3.65 6.29 2.08
N ARG A 47 -2.93 5.15 2.15
CA ARG A 47 -2.96 4.11 1.14
C ARG A 47 -4.36 3.52 0.97
N ILE A 48 -5.17 3.46 2.02
CA ILE A 48 -6.54 2.92 1.93
C ILE A 48 -7.36 3.77 0.94
N ILE A 49 -7.33 5.09 1.09
CA ILE A 49 -8.05 6.01 0.22
C ILE A 49 -7.44 6.02 -1.18
N LEU A 50 -6.11 6.16 -1.27
CA LEU A 50 -5.39 6.21 -2.54
C LEU A 50 -5.65 4.97 -3.40
N LEU A 51 -5.44 3.77 -2.83
CA LEU A 51 -5.63 2.51 -3.55
C LEU A 51 -7.10 2.31 -3.90
N SER A 52 -8.04 2.67 -3.01
CA SER A 52 -9.48 2.54 -3.31
C SER A 52 -9.87 3.37 -4.53
N VAL A 53 -9.48 4.64 -4.57
CA VAL A 53 -9.80 5.54 -5.68
C VAL A 53 -9.18 5.03 -6.99
N PHE A 54 -7.88 4.71 -6.98
CA PHE A 54 -7.20 4.31 -8.21
C PHE A 54 -7.61 2.91 -8.69
N VAL A 55 -7.94 1.97 -7.81
CA VAL A 55 -8.49 0.67 -8.20
C VAL A 55 -9.87 0.87 -8.85
N VAL A 56 -10.74 1.72 -8.29
CA VAL A 56 -12.02 2.04 -8.94
C VAL A 56 -11.81 2.65 -10.32
N VAL A 57 -10.94 3.66 -10.45
CA VAL A 57 -10.65 4.30 -11.74
C VAL A 57 -10.12 3.29 -12.76
N THR A 58 -9.16 2.45 -12.35
CA THR A 58 -8.53 1.43 -13.19
C THR A 58 -9.55 0.40 -13.69
N LEU A 59 -10.41 -0.10 -12.80
CA LEU A 59 -11.41 -1.10 -13.17
C LEU A 59 -12.57 -0.52 -13.97
N LYS A 60 -12.96 0.74 -13.72
CA LYS A 60 -13.97 1.43 -14.52
C LYS A 60 -13.50 1.65 -15.94
N GLU A 61 -12.28 2.13 -16.14
CA GLU A 61 -11.68 2.27 -17.48
C GLU A 61 -11.62 0.92 -18.21
N LEU A 62 -11.14 -0.13 -17.54
CA LEU A 62 -11.09 -1.47 -18.13
C LEU A 62 -12.50 -1.95 -18.55
N ARG A 63 -13.50 -1.76 -17.68
CA ARG A 63 -14.87 -2.22 -17.91
C ARG A 63 -15.57 -1.41 -19.01
N ASP A 64 -15.63 -0.10 -18.83
CA ASP A 64 -16.51 0.78 -19.60
C ASP A 64 -15.89 1.13 -20.96
N ASP A 65 -14.59 1.43 -21.00
CA ASP A 65 -13.93 1.91 -22.22
C ASP A 65 -13.38 0.76 -23.08
N HIS A 66 -13.06 -0.38 -22.47
CA HIS A 66 -12.36 -1.48 -23.14
C HIS A 66 -13.08 -2.82 -23.15
N GLN A 67 -14.10 -3.02 -22.30
CA GLN A 67 -14.83 -4.29 -22.20
C GLN A 67 -16.35 -4.13 -22.36
N GLN A 68 -16.80 -3.02 -22.95
CA GLN A 68 -18.20 -2.77 -23.32
C GLN A 68 -19.15 -2.91 -22.11
N GLY A 69 -18.71 -2.47 -20.94
CA GLY A 69 -19.48 -2.52 -19.71
C GLY A 69 -19.48 -3.88 -18.99
N VAL A 70 -18.75 -4.88 -19.47
CA VAL A 70 -18.67 -6.22 -18.86
C VAL A 70 -17.33 -6.38 -18.14
N LEU A 71 -17.33 -6.88 -16.90
CA LEU A 71 -16.12 -7.15 -16.15
C LEU A 71 -16.36 -8.35 -15.23
N SER A 72 -15.59 -9.42 -15.41
CA SER A 72 -15.65 -10.58 -14.51
C SER A 72 -14.88 -10.30 -13.21
N PHE A 73 -15.27 -10.99 -12.12
CA PHE A 73 -14.58 -10.86 -10.84
C PHE A 73 -13.10 -11.25 -10.95
N GLY A 74 -12.77 -12.32 -11.67
CA GLY A 74 -11.38 -12.75 -11.87
C GLY A 74 -10.54 -11.73 -12.64
N GLN A 75 -11.11 -11.11 -13.68
CA GLN A 75 -10.45 -10.02 -14.42
C GLN A 75 -10.21 -8.80 -13.53
N ALA A 76 -11.20 -8.44 -12.70
CA ALA A 76 -11.08 -7.34 -11.75
C ALA A 76 -9.96 -7.60 -10.73
N MET A 77 -9.93 -8.80 -10.13
CA MET A 77 -8.91 -9.19 -9.16
C MET A 77 -7.50 -9.21 -9.78
N ILE A 78 -7.33 -9.78 -10.98
CA ILE A 78 -6.02 -9.81 -11.65
C ILE A 78 -5.56 -8.39 -12.00
N CYS A 79 -6.45 -7.55 -12.52
CA CYS A 79 -6.12 -6.17 -12.87
C CYS A 79 -5.73 -5.36 -11.63
N ALA A 80 -6.50 -5.46 -10.54
CA ALA A 80 -6.19 -4.78 -9.29
C ALA A 80 -4.89 -5.29 -8.64
N PHE A 81 -4.62 -6.60 -8.72
CA PHE A 81 -3.37 -7.17 -8.22
C PHE A 81 -2.16 -6.65 -9.00
N LEU A 82 -2.19 -6.67 -10.34
CA LEU A 82 -1.12 -6.14 -11.18
C LEU A 82 -0.89 -4.64 -10.95
N PHE A 83 -1.97 -3.86 -10.85
CA PHE A 83 -1.94 -2.45 -10.50
C PHE A 83 -1.19 -2.25 -9.16
N THR A 84 -1.56 -3.04 -8.15
CA THR A 84 -0.98 -2.94 -6.81
C THR A 84 0.49 -3.34 -6.82
N LEU A 85 0.86 -4.39 -7.56
CA LEU A 85 2.23 -4.85 -7.63
C LEU A 85 3.14 -3.75 -8.20
N VAL A 86 2.69 -3.08 -9.27
CA VAL A 86 3.43 -1.96 -9.87
C VAL A 86 3.55 -0.79 -8.91
N PHE A 87 2.44 -0.41 -8.26
CA PHE A 87 2.43 0.61 -7.20
C PHE A 87 3.42 0.28 -6.09
N ALA A 88 3.32 -0.92 -5.52
CA ALA A 88 4.07 -1.34 -4.34
C ALA A 88 5.56 -1.49 -4.64
N VAL A 89 5.93 -2.03 -5.80
CA VAL A 89 7.34 -2.13 -6.23
C VAL A 89 7.95 -0.75 -6.44
N LEU A 90 7.23 0.16 -7.11
CA LEU A 90 7.72 1.52 -7.34
C LEU A 90 7.96 2.26 -6.02
N VAL A 91 7.02 2.18 -5.09
CA VAL A 91 7.15 2.86 -3.80
C VAL A 91 8.19 2.17 -2.91
N MET A 92 8.30 0.84 -2.93
CA MET A 92 9.36 0.09 -2.23
C MET A 92 10.74 0.53 -2.71
N ALA A 93 10.96 0.59 -4.02
CA ALA A 93 12.22 1.05 -4.59
C ALA A 93 12.52 2.50 -4.16
N PHE A 94 11.52 3.38 -4.18
CA PHE A 94 11.66 4.74 -3.69
C PHE A 94 12.04 4.78 -2.20
N VAL A 95 11.34 4.06 -1.32
CA VAL A 95 11.62 4.06 0.13
C VAL A 95 13.03 3.55 0.41
N TRP A 96 13.46 2.52 -0.31
CA TRP A 96 14.82 1.99 -0.17
C TRP A 96 15.88 3.02 -0.59
N ILE A 97 15.70 3.67 -1.73
CA ILE A 97 16.62 4.73 -2.19
C ILE A 97 16.56 5.94 -1.25
N PHE A 98 15.36 6.37 -0.87
CA PHE A 98 15.15 7.54 -0.02
C PHE A 98 15.79 7.37 1.36
N SER A 99 15.67 6.19 1.96
CA SER A 99 16.31 5.85 3.23
C SER A 99 17.84 5.74 3.12
N ALA A 100 18.37 5.30 1.98
CA ALA A 100 19.81 5.30 1.73
C ALA A 100 20.38 6.72 1.57
N LEU A 101 19.61 7.64 0.97
CA LEU A 101 20.00 9.04 0.78
C LEU A 101 19.75 9.92 2.02
N ASN A 102 18.80 9.54 2.88
CA ASN A 102 18.41 10.29 4.07
C ASN A 102 18.57 9.42 5.31
N SER A 103 19.76 9.44 5.92
CA SER A 103 20.06 8.68 7.14
C SER A 103 19.13 9.02 8.32
N ALA A 104 18.62 10.25 8.36
CA ALA A 104 17.63 10.70 9.35
C ALA A 104 16.30 9.93 9.22
N PHE A 105 15.88 9.51 8.02
CA PHE A 105 14.58 8.86 7.81
C PHE A 105 14.39 7.62 8.69
N VAL A 106 15.35 6.70 8.66
CA VAL A 106 15.30 5.47 9.47
C VAL A 106 15.49 5.78 10.96
N THR A 107 16.40 6.70 11.28
CA THR A 107 16.69 7.09 12.67
C THR A 107 15.47 7.71 13.34
N ASP A 108 14.76 8.60 12.64
CA ASP A 108 13.53 9.23 13.09
C ASP A 108 12.42 8.21 13.28
N TYR A 109 12.27 7.26 12.35
CA TYR A 109 11.35 6.14 12.53
C TYR A 109 11.62 5.38 13.84
N ILE A 110 12.88 4.98 14.08
CA ILE A 110 13.26 4.22 15.27
C ILE A 110 12.97 5.02 16.53
N ASN A 111 13.39 6.29 16.56
CA ASN A 111 13.21 7.16 17.73
C ASN A 111 11.73 7.38 18.06
N LEU A 112 10.94 7.74 17.05
CA LEU A 112 9.51 8.03 17.23
C LEU A 112 8.72 6.75 17.56
N MET A 113 9.01 5.63 16.90
CA MET A 113 8.36 4.35 17.22
C MET A 113 8.71 3.88 18.64
N THR A 114 9.98 4.02 19.05
CA THR A 114 10.41 3.70 20.41
C THR A 114 9.69 4.56 21.44
N ALA A 115 9.55 5.86 21.16
CA ALA A 115 8.78 6.77 22.01
C ALA A 115 7.31 6.35 22.10
N GLN A 116 6.67 6.03 20.97
CA GLN A 116 5.28 5.56 20.93
C GLN A 116 5.07 4.26 21.72
N LEU A 117 5.97 3.28 21.59
CA LEU A 117 5.89 2.02 22.35
C LEU A 117 6.03 2.27 23.85
N ARG A 118 6.94 3.15 24.26
CA ARG A 118 7.13 3.49 25.68
C ARG A 118 5.96 4.25 26.31
N THR A 119 5.10 4.86 25.49
CA THR A 119 3.87 5.52 25.95
C THR A 119 2.66 4.61 26.02
N LEU A 120 2.80 3.31 25.71
CA LEU A 120 1.70 2.35 25.83
C LEU A 120 1.36 2.10 27.31
N ASP A 121 0.06 2.11 27.61
CA ASP A 121 -0.45 1.78 28.94
C ASP A 121 -0.22 0.30 29.28
N ALA A 122 -0.09 0.00 30.57
CA ALA A 122 0.12 -1.37 31.06
C ALA A 122 -0.98 -2.35 30.60
N ALA A 123 -2.23 -1.90 30.51
CA ALA A 123 -3.34 -2.71 30.01
C ALA A 123 -3.17 -3.10 28.53
N VAL A 124 -2.59 -2.21 27.71
CA VAL A 124 -2.29 -2.49 26.30
C VAL A 124 -1.11 -3.46 26.19
N ILE A 125 -0.08 -3.29 27.02
CA ILE A 125 1.07 -4.20 27.08
C ILE A 125 0.63 -5.62 27.49
N GLU A 126 -0.28 -5.72 28.46
CA GLU A 126 -0.85 -7.01 28.88
C GLU A 126 -1.65 -7.68 27.75
N GLN A 127 -2.46 -6.91 27.01
CA GLN A 127 -3.23 -7.41 25.87
C GLN A 127 -2.34 -7.90 24.71
N ILE A 128 -1.23 -7.20 24.44
CA ILE A 128 -0.26 -7.58 23.40
C ILE A 128 0.62 -8.76 23.85
N GLY A 129 0.81 -8.90 25.16
CA GLY A 129 1.77 -9.81 25.78
C GLY A 129 3.12 -9.14 25.98
N LYS A 130 3.61 -9.17 27.23
CA LYS A 130 4.86 -8.51 27.65
C LYS A 130 6.06 -9.00 26.84
N ASP A 131 6.17 -10.30 26.57
CA ASP A 131 7.26 -10.87 25.78
C ASP A 131 7.27 -10.35 24.34
N VAL A 132 6.09 -10.15 23.75
CA VAL A 132 5.94 -9.60 22.39
C VAL A 132 6.34 -8.13 22.37
N TYR A 133 5.91 -7.37 23.39
CA TYR A 133 6.30 -5.96 23.55
C TYR A 133 7.82 -5.82 23.67
N GLU A 134 8.46 -6.55 24.60
CA GLU A 134 9.90 -6.47 24.84
C GLU A 134 10.70 -6.91 23.61
N ARG A 135 10.28 -7.99 22.96
CA ARG A 135 10.91 -8.46 21.71
C ARG A 135 10.84 -7.40 20.60
N ASN A 136 9.68 -6.78 20.41
CA ASN A 136 9.51 -5.74 19.39
C ASN A 136 10.35 -4.50 19.73
N LEU A 137 10.37 -4.07 20.99
CA LEU A 137 11.18 -2.95 21.45
C LEU A 137 12.68 -3.20 21.24
N ALA A 138 13.15 -4.43 21.53
CA ALA A 138 14.54 -4.83 21.33
C ALA A 138 14.93 -5.00 19.85
N ALA A 139 13.97 -5.32 18.97
CA ALA A 139 14.21 -5.47 17.53
C ALA A 139 14.27 -4.13 16.79
N LEU A 140 13.66 -3.06 17.32
CA LEU A 140 13.58 -1.77 16.64
C LEU A 140 14.93 -1.18 16.21
N PRO A 141 16.01 -1.21 17.01
CA PRO A 141 17.30 -0.66 16.62
C PRO A 141 17.94 -1.36 15.40
N ALA A 142 17.54 -2.60 15.09
CA ALA A 142 18.02 -3.34 13.92
C ALA A 142 17.25 -2.98 12.63
N THR A 143 16.22 -2.13 12.73
CA THR A 143 15.44 -1.67 11.58
C THR A 143 16.33 -0.85 10.64
N ASN A 144 16.28 -1.18 9.36
CA ASN A 144 16.99 -0.43 8.32
C ASN A 144 16.04 -0.05 7.17
N GLY A 145 16.54 0.74 6.22
CA GLY A 145 15.78 1.20 5.06
C GLY A 145 15.18 0.07 4.22
N GLY A 146 15.88 -1.05 4.06
CA GLY A 146 15.39 -2.23 3.36
C GLY A 146 14.24 -2.89 4.10
N THR A 147 14.33 -3.02 5.43
CA THR A 147 13.24 -3.53 6.27
C THR A 147 11.98 -2.65 6.14
N LEU A 148 12.14 -1.33 6.19
CA LEU A 148 11.02 -0.39 6.01
C LEU A 148 10.41 -0.48 4.62
N ALA A 149 11.23 -0.52 3.57
CA ALA A 149 10.76 -0.65 2.20
C ALA A 149 9.95 -1.94 1.99
N PHE A 150 10.46 -3.06 2.51
CA PHE A 150 9.80 -4.36 2.38
C PHE A 150 8.50 -4.44 3.22
N ASP A 151 8.50 -3.90 4.43
CA ASP A 151 7.29 -3.79 5.25
C ASP A 151 6.22 -2.96 4.53
N TYR A 152 6.60 -1.83 3.92
CA TYR A 152 5.69 -1.02 3.12
C TYR A 152 5.11 -1.79 1.93
N PHE A 153 5.94 -2.56 1.23
CA PHE A 153 5.52 -3.42 0.12
C PHE A 153 4.46 -4.43 0.57
N ILE A 154 4.73 -5.21 1.61
CA ILE A 154 3.81 -6.24 2.11
C ILE A 154 2.51 -5.62 2.61
N LYS A 155 2.57 -4.55 3.40
CA LYS A 155 1.38 -3.84 3.89
C LYS A 155 0.53 -3.29 2.74
N SER A 156 1.16 -2.79 1.67
CA SER A 156 0.43 -2.28 0.50
C SER A 156 -0.30 -3.39 -0.25
N LEU A 157 0.31 -4.57 -0.39
CA LEU A 157 -0.34 -5.75 -0.96
C LEU A 157 -1.54 -6.19 -0.11
N LEU A 158 -1.38 -6.26 1.21
CA LEU A 158 -2.46 -6.65 2.12
C LEU A 158 -3.64 -5.68 2.10
N ILE A 159 -3.37 -4.37 2.21
CA ILE A 159 -4.43 -3.34 2.15
C ILE A 159 -5.17 -3.43 0.82
N SER A 160 -4.43 -3.50 -0.29
CA SER A 160 -5.05 -3.56 -1.61
C SER A 160 -5.80 -4.86 -1.86
N PHE A 161 -5.39 -5.97 -1.26
CA PHE A 161 -6.12 -7.24 -1.38
C PHE A 161 -7.56 -7.09 -0.86
N PHE A 162 -7.75 -6.52 0.34
CA PHE A 162 -9.10 -6.29 0.87
C PHE A 162 -9.88 -5.24 0.07
N VAL A 163 -9.23 -4.14 -0.30
CA VAL A 163 -9.83 -3.08 -1.13
C VAL A 163 -10.29 -3.62 -2.48
N SER A 164 -9.44 -4.39 -3.16
CA SER A 164 -9.71 -4.98 -4.46
C SER A 164 -10.82 -6.03 -4.39
N LEU A 165 -10.94 -6.81 -3.32
CA LEU A 165 -12.06 -7.73 -3.12
C LEU A 165 -13.40 -6.98 -3.13
N ILE A 166 -13.52 -5.94 -2.31
CA ILE A 166 -14.76 -5.15 -2.19
C ILE A 166 -15.10 -4.50 -3.53
N ILE A 167 -14.14 -3.81 -4.15
CA ILE A 167 -14.37 -3.09 -5.41
C ILE A 167 -14.67 -4.06 -6.56
N SER A 168 -13.98 -5.21 -6.62
CA SER A 168 -14.20 -6.21 -7.67
C SER A 168 -15.59 -6.81 -7.60
N VAL A 169 -16.15 -6.98 -6.39
CA VAL A 169 -17.55 -7.40 -6.21
C VAL A 169 -18.51 -6.31 -6.69
N ILE A 170 -18.28 -5.04 -6.30
CA ILE A 170 -19.14 -3.91 -6.66
C ILE A 170 -19.17 -3.66 -8.17
N LEU A 171 -18.01 -3.72 -8.84
CA LEU A 171 -17.90 -3.37 -10.26
C LEU A 171 -18.15 -4.55 -11.22
N ARG A 172 -18.22 -5.78 -10.70
CA ARG A 172 -18.52 -6.98 -11.49
C ARG A 172 -19.82 -6.79 -12.27
N ARG A 173 -19.78 -7.03 -13.58
CA ARG A 173 -20.96 -7.04 -14.44
C ARG A 173 -20.86 -8.18 -15.45
N GLN A 174 -21.89 -9.02 -15.48
CA GLN A 174 -22.00 -10.15 -16.41
C GLN A 174 -22.79 -9.70 -17.65
N PRO A 175 -22.52 -10.27 -18.84
CA PRO A 175 -23.34 -10.03 -20.02
C PRO A 175 -24.78 -10.47 -19.73
N LYS A 176 -25.77 -9.70 -20.20
CA LYS A 176 -27.17 -10.13 -20.16
C LYS A 176 -27.30 -11.29 -21.14
N ILE A 177 -27.72 -12.45 -20.64
CA ILE A 177 -28.05 -13.64 -21.43
C ILE A 177 -29.25 -13.32 -22.31
#